data_AF-A0A844FFC6-F1
#
_entry.id   AF-A0A844FFC6-F1
#
_cell.length_a   1.000
_cell.length_b   1.000
_cell.length_c   1.000
_cell.angle_alpha   90.00
_cell.angle_beta   90.00
_cell.angle_gamma   90.00
#
_symmetry.space_group_name_H-M   'P 1'
#
loop_
_entity.id
_entity.type
_entity.pdbx_description
1 polymer ?
#
loop_
_entity_poly.entity_id
_entity_poly.type
_entity_poly.pdbx_seq_one_letter_code
_entity_poly.pdbx_strand_id
1 'polypeptide(L)' 'MLNNKGFDFSKGLPKALENIQFDYIISTYAMHHLEDKEKINFINKLDEYISNDGEIIIGDVAFETRKLL' A
#
# COMPACT_ATOMS: atom_id res chain seq x y z
N MET A 1 -3.35 7.00 22.19
CA MET A 1 -3.11 6.19 20.98
C MET A 1 -3.97 6.76 19.88
N LEU A 2 -3.39 7.15 18.75
CA LEU A 2 -4.11 7.80 17.66
C LEU A 2 -5.17 6.83 17.11
N ASN A 3 -6.43 7.03 17.50
CA ASN A 3 -7.58 6.39 16.87
C ASN A 3 -7.82 7.03 15.51
N ASN A 4 -6.87 6.87 14.59
CA ASN A 4 -7.08 7.19 13.19
C ASN A 4 -7.35 5.86 12.51
N LYS A 5 -8.63 5.50 12.32
CA LYS A 5 -8.97 4.47 11.35
C LYS A 5 -8.60 5.03 9.98
N GLY A 6 -7.34 4.80 9.57
CA GLY A 6 -6.91 4.97 8.19
C GLY A 6 -7.82 4.18 7.27
N PHE A 7 -7.75 4.48 5.97
CA PHE A 7 -8.51 3.74 4.98
C PHE A 7 -8.16 2.25 5.04
N ASP A 8 -9.18 1.40 5.09
CA ASP A 8 -9.00 -0.05 5.14
C ASP A 8 -8.63 -0.58 3.75
N PHE A 9 -7.33 -0.73 3.51
CA PHE A 9 -6.80 -1.18 2.23
C PHE A 9 -7.19 -2.62 1.86
N SER A 10 -7.71 -3.42 2.82
CA SER A 10 -8.28 -4.74 2.50
C SER A 10 -9.50 -4.63 1.58
N LYS A 11 -10.14 -3.46 1.53
CA LYS A 11 -11.26 -3.14 0.62
C LYS A 11 -10.82 -2.53 -0.71
N GLY A 12 -9.51 -2.43 -0.95
CA GLY A 12 -8.91 -1.82 -2.14
C GLY A 12 -8.54 -0.36 -1.92
N LEU A 13 -8.64 0.45 -2.99
CA LEU A 13 -8.37 1.89 -2.96
C LEU A 13 -9.67 2.68 -3.11
N PRO A 14 -9.74 3.93 -2.64
CA PRO A 14 -10.91 4.79 -2.84
C PRO A 14 -11.25 4.95 -4.33
N LYS A 15 -12.52 4.81 -4.68
CA LYS A 15 -13.01 5.03 -6.07
C LYS A 15 -12.65 6.40 -6.64
N ALA A 16 -12.46 7.39 -5.77
CA ALA A 16 -12.04 8.73 -6.17
C ALA A 16 -10.66 8.76 -6.85
N LEU A 17 -9.86 7.70 -6.69
CA LEU A 17 -8.55 7.56 -7.34
C LEU A 17 -8.63 6.83 -8.69
N GLU A 18 -9.79 6.29 -9.08
CA GLU A 18 -9.94 5.60 -10.36
C GLU A 18 -9.60 6.53 -11.53
N ASN A 19 -8.83 6.03 -12.50
CA ASN A 19 -8.32 6.76 -13.68
C ASN A 19 -7.33 7.91 -13.37
N ILE A 20 -6.88 8.03 -12.12
CA ILE A 20 -5.77 8.91 -11.76
C ILE A 20 -4.49 8.09 -11.81
N GLN A 21 -3.49 8.60 -12.53
CA GLN A 21 -2.14 8.04 -12.49
C GLN A 21 -1.20 8.98 -11.75
N PHE A 22 -0.28 8.38 -11.01
CA PHE A 22 0.72 9.06 -10.22
C PHE A 22 2.10 8.76 -10.78
N ASP A 23 2.95 9.78 -10.83
CA ASP A 23 4.37 9.59 -11.13
C ASP A 23 5.12 9.00 -9.92
N TYR A 24 4.58 9.18 -8.73
CA TYR A 24 5.14 8.62 -7.50
C TYR A 24 4.03 8.15 -6.56
N ILE A 25 4.13 6.90 -6.11
CA ILE A 25 3.31 6.35 -5.04
C ILE A 25 4.24 6.07 -3.85
N ILE A 26 4.03 6.76 -2.73
CA ILE A 26 4.88 6.62 -1.54
C ILE A 26 4.05 6.00 -0.42
N SER A 27 4.49 4.84 0.07
CA SER A 27 3.85 4.12 1.19
C SER A 27 4.84 3.98 2.34
N THR A 28 4.52 4.57 3.49
CA THR A 28 5.35 4.44 4.70
C THR A 28 4.53 3.97 5.89
N TYR A 29 5.03 2.96 6.62
CA TYR A 29 4.36 2.39 7.80
C TYR A 29 2.88 2.01 7.57
N ALA A 30 2.51 1.57 6.36
CA ALA A 30 1.11 1.31 6.01
C ALA A 30 0.84 -0.16 5.64
N MET A 31 1.85 -0.88 5.14
CA MET A 31 1.68 -2.25 4.64
C MET A 31 1.88 -3.31 5.73
N HIS A 32 2.42 -2.96 6.90
CA HIS A 32 2.56 -3.90 8.02
C HIS A 32 1.21 -4.43 8.55
N HIS A 33 0.09 -3.77 8.24
CA HIS A 33 -1.26 -4.26 8.54
C HIS A 33 -1.74 -5.36 7.59
N LEU A 34 -1.05 -5.60 6.48
CA LEU A 34 -1.42 -6.59 5.47
C LEU A 34 -0.68 -7.91 5.69
N GLU A 35 -1.37 -9.02 5.50
CA GLU A 35 -0.77 -10.35 5.33
C GLU A 35 0.12 -10.40 4.08
N ASP A 36 1.10 -11.31 4.01
CA ASP A 36 2.09 -11.28 2.92
C ASP A 36 1.44 -11.50 1.55
N LYS A 37 0.37 -12.29 1.51
CA LYS A 37 -0.46 -12.46 0.31
C LYS A 37 -1.24 -11.19 -0.05
N GLU A 38 -1.70 -10.44 0.95
CA GLU A 38 -2.43 -9.19 0.73
C GLU A 38 -1.50 -8.08 0.26
N LYS A 39 -0.24 -8.07 0.72
CA LYS A 39 0.80 -7.16 0.21
C LYS A 39 1.02 -7.33 -1.30
N ILE A 40 1.13 -8.58 -1.77
CA ILE A 40 1.30 -8.87 -3.21
C ILE A 40 0.12 -8.33 -4.00
N ASN A 41 -1.11 -8.65 -3.57
CA ASN A 41 -2.32 -8.16 -4.23
C ASN A 41 -2.42 -6.63 -4.23
N PHE A 42 -2.02 -6.00 -3.12
CA PHE A 42 -2.04 -4.56 -2.99
C PHE A 42 -1.03 -3.89 -3.93
N ILE A 43 0.21 -4.38 -3.98
CA ILE A 43 1.24 -3.85 -4.89
C ILE A 43 0.80 -3.99 -6.35
N ASN A 44 0.31 -5.16 -6.76
CA ASN A 44 -0.18 -5.36 -8.12
C ASN A 44 -1.34 -4.42 -8.47
N LYS A 45 -2.15 -4.03 -7.49
CA LYS A 45 -3.22 -3.07 -7.70
C LYS A 45 -2.68 -1.65 -7.90
N LEU A 46 -1.53 -1.30 -7.33
CA LEU A 46 -0.90 0.02 -7.53
C LEU A 46 -0.44 0.24 -8.97
N ASP A 47 -0.15 -0.82 -9.72
CA ASP A 47 0.21 -0.72 -11.15
C ASP A 47 -0.91 -0.06 -11.99
N GLU A 48 -2.18 -0.18 -11.59
CA GLU A 48 -3.29 0.50 -12.25
C GLU A 48 -3.23 2.03 -12.09
N TYR A 49 -2.53 2.51 -11.05
CA TYR A 49 -2.48 3.91 -10.63
C TYR A 49 -1.12 4.55 -10.89
N ILE A 50 -0.15 3.84 -11.48
CA ILE A 50 1.17 4.39 -11.76
C ILE A 50 1.32 4.76 -13.23
N SER A 51 1.97 5.89 -13.50
CA SER A 51 2.33 6.28 -14.86
C SER A 51 3.44 5.38 -15.42
N ASN A 52 3.61 5.36 -16.75
CA ASN A 52 4.57 4.47 -17.42
C ASN A 52 6.01 4.58 -16.90
N ASP A 53 6.41 5.78 -16.46
CA ASP A 53 7.74 6.07 -15.92
C ASP A 53 7.71 6.37 -14.42
N GLY A 54 6.59 6.06 -13.76
CA GLY A 54 6.41 6.33 -12.34
C GLY A 54 7.10 5.32 -11.43
N GLU A 55 7.31 5.71 -10.17
CA GLU A 55 7.94 4.86 -9.16
C GLU A 55 7.05 4.60 -7.92
N ILE A 56 7.06 3.36 -7.44
CA ILE A 56 6.48 2.99 -6.15
C ILE A 56 7.62 2.92 -5.11
N ILE A 57 7.55 3.77 -4.09
CA ILE A 57 8.53 3.84 -3.02
C ILE A 57 7.87 3.32 -1.73
N ILE A 58 8.38 2.20 -1.23
CA ILE A 58 7.87 1.54 -0.01
C ILE A 58 8.90 1.66 1.10
N GLY A 59 8.54 2.36 2.18
CA GLY A 59 9.32 2.45 3.41
C GLY A 59 8.54 1.86 4.58
N ASP A 60 8.65 0.55 4.82
CA ASP A 60 7.94 -0.12 5.91
C ASP A 60 8.89 -0.85 6.86
N VAL A 61 8.33 -1.34 7.97
CA VAL A 61 9.05 -2.14 8.96
C VAL A 61 9.07 -3.59 8.50
N ALA A 62 10.27 -4.17 8.45
CA ALA A 62 10.48 -5.58 8.16
C ALA A 62 11.06 -6.28 9.40
N PHE A 63 10.54 -7.46 9.70
CA PHE A 63 11.03 -8.34 10.75
C PHE A 63 11.38 -9.71 10.15
N GLU A 64 12.26 -10.44 10.82
CA GLU A 64 12.69 -11.78 10.36
C GLU A 64 11.52 -12.76 10.25
N THR A 65 10.52 -12.65 11.15
CA THR A 65 9.30 -13.46 11.10
C THR A 65 8.08 -12.64 11.48
N ARG A 66 6.90 -13.06 11.02
CA ARG A 66 5.61 -12.44 11.40
C ARG A 66 5.32 -12.43 12.89
N LYS A 67 5.91 -13.35 13.67
CA LYS A 67 5.71 -13.39 15.12
C LYS A 67 6.31 -12.18 15.85
N LEU A 68 7.14 -11.39 15.17
CA LEU A 68 7.85 -10.24 15.72
C LEU A 68 7.21 -8.88 15.33
N LEU A 69 6.20 -8.91 14.44
CA LEU A 69 5.35 -7.77 14.09
C LEU A 69 4.29 -7.54 15.19
#